data_AF-A0A7X2TEE4-F1
#
_entry.id   AF-A0A7X2TEE4-F1
#
_cell.length_a   1.000
_cell.length_b   1.000
_cell.length_c   1.000
_cell.angle_alpha   90.00
_cell.angle_beta   90.00
_cell.angle_gamma   90.00
#
_symmetry.space_group_name_H-M   'P 1'
#
loop_
_entity.id
_entity.type
_entity.pdbx_description
1 polymer ?
#
loop_
_entity_poly.entity_id
_entity_poly.type
_entity_poly.pdbx_seq_one_letter_code
_entity_poly.pdbx_strand_id
1 'polypeptide(L)'
;MYKAFGSDGTVYTETSIHEMQSKNSEGMGIQLRSFQYAIDKIKQDSNRALFYIHKPGPLPQDDEYLQELADIYVRGLLEVDNFIQNNLAEEGSNNDL
;
A
#
# COMPACT_ATOMS: atom_id res chain seq x y z
N MET A 1 8.30 43.90 -3.24
CA MET A 1 8.91 42.59 -2.94
C MET A 1 8.24 41.58 -3.85
N TYR A 2 8.92 41.13 -4.91
CA TYR A 2 8.38 40.10 -5.82
C TYR A 2 8.44 38.75 -5.08
N LYS A 3 7.29 38.18 -4.72
CA LYS A 3 7.20 36.80 -4.20
C LYS A 3 7.54 35.86 -5.35
N ALA A 4 8.76 35.35 -5.39
CA ALA A 4 9.30 34.62 -6.54
C ALA A 4 8.56 33.31 -6.90
N PHE A 5 7.57 32.85 -6.12
CA PHE A 5 6.91 31.55 -6.34
C PHE A 5 5.37 31.54 -6.22
N GLY A 6 4.70 32.70 -6.16
CA GLY A 6 3.23 32.72 -6.05
C GLY A 6 2.70 31.92 -4.84
N SER A 7 1.45 31.47 -4.90
CA SER A 7 0.90 30.44 -4.01
C SER A 7 1.03 29.08 -4.69
N ASP A 8 1.66 28.13 -4.02
CA ASP A 8 1.74 26.75 -4.51
C ASP A 8 0.39 26.04 -4.33
N GLY A 9 -0.19 25.59 -5.44
CA GLY A 9 -1.45 24.84 -5.46
C GLY A 9 -1.26 23.32 -5.49
N THR A 10 -0.02 22.84 -5.38
CA THR A 10 0.29 21.42 -5.47
C THR A 10 -0.20 20.68 -4.22
N VAL A 11 -1.04 19.67 -4.42
CA VAL A 11 -1.45 18.76 -3.36
C VAL A 11 -0.36 17.71 -3.18
N TYR A 12 0.39 17.82 -2.08
CA TYR A 12 1.50 16.91 -1.78
C TYR A 12 1.08 15.62 -1.09
N THR A 13 -0.13 15.58 -0.52
CA THR A 13 -0.63 14.45 0.28
C THR A 13 -2.12 14.30 0.09
N GLU A 14 -2.57 13.07 -0.16
CA GLU A 14 -3.97 12.67 -0.09
C GLU A 14 -4.12 11.72 1.10
N THR A 15 -5.12 11.93 1.95
CA THR A 15 -5.36 11.13 3.14
C THR A 15 -6.57 10.23 3.01
N SER A 16 -7.49 10.51 2.09
CA SER A 16 -8.65 9.65 1.86
C SER A 16 -8.27 8.43 1.05
N ILE A 17 -8.48 7.25 1.64
CA ILE A 17 -8.35 5.96 0.95
C ILE A 17 -9.39 5.86 -0.16
N HIS A 18 -10.60 6.38 0.04
CA HIS A 18 -11.65 6.38 -0.97
C HIS A 18 -11.26 7.21 -2.21
N GLU A 19 -10.62 8.37 -2.00
CA GLU A 19 -10.13 9.23 -3.09
C GLU A 19 -8.90 8.63 -3.79
N MET A 20 -7.98 8.01 -3.04
CA MET A 20 -6.88 7.27 -3.66
C MET A 20 -7.37 6.09 -4.51
N GLN A 21 -8.44 5.39 -4.08
CA GLN A 21 -9.06 4.32 -4.87
C GLN A 21 -9.74 4.85 -6.14
N SER A 22 -10.41 6.00 -6.07
CA SER A 22 -11.06 6.63 -7.24
C SER A 22 -10.05 7.02 -8.31
N LYS A 23 -8.83 7.42 -7.89
CA LYS A 23 -7.70 7.81 -8.74
C LYS A 23 -6.67 6.70 -8.98
N ASN A 24 -7.07 5.43 -8.94
CA ASN A 24 -6.13 4.30 -9.06
C ASN A 24 -5.38 4.21 -10.42
N SER A 25 -5.86 4.91 -11.45
CA SER A 25 -5.21 5.06 -12.76
C SER A 25 -4.21 6.22 -12.82
N GLU A 26 -4.17 7.05 -11.79
CA GLU A 26 -3.32 8.25 -11.69
C GLU A 26 -2.21 8.07 -10.65
N GLY A 27 -1.23 8.96 -10.67
CA GLY A 27 -0.08 8.91 -9.76
C GLY A 27 -0.47 8.77 -8.28
N MET A 28 -1.60 9.37 -7.88
CA MET A 28 -2.10 9.37 -6.51
C MET A 28 -2.52 7.98 -6.00
N GLY A 29 -3.19 7.17 -6.83
CA GLY A 29 -3.76 5.89 -6.40
C GLY A 29 -2.94 4.64 -6.75
N ILE A 30 -1.89 4.78 -7.58
CA ILE A 30 -1.11 3.62 -8.09
C ILE A 30 -0.48 2.80 -6.96
N GLN A 31 0.05 3.45 -5.92
CA GLN A 31 0.69 2.75 -4.80
C GLN A 31 -0.32 1.96 -3.98
N LEU A 32 -1.45 2.58 -3.63
CA LEU A 32 -2.54 1.92 -2.91
C LEU A 32 -3.06 0.69 -3.66
N ARG A 33 -3.31 0.83 -4.97
CA ARG A 33 -3.73 -0.30 -5.82
C ARG A 33 -2.70 -1.42 -5.85
N SER A 34 -1.41 -1.09 -5.86
CA SER A 34 -0.33 -2.08 -5.87
C SER A 34 -0.28 -2.89 -4.57
N PHE A 35 -0.47 -2.25 -3.42
CA PHE A 35 -0.61 -2.93 -2.13
C PHE A 35 -1.85 -3.83 -2.08
N GLN A 36 -3.01 -3.31 -2.47
CA GLN A 36 -4.26 -4.09 -2.52
C GLN A 36 -4.11 -5.34 -3.39
N TYR A 37 -3.48 -5.21 -4.56
CA TYR A 37 -3.18 -6.37 -5.42
C TYR A 37 -2.27 -7.39 -4.72
N ALA A 38 -1.20 -6.95 -4.06
CA ALA A 38 -0.29 -7.85 -3.35
C ALA A 38 -0.97 -8.54 -2.16
N ILE A 39 -1.79 -7.81 -1.39
CA ILE A 39 -2.60 -8.31 -0.29
C ILE A 39 -3.55 -9.40 -0.78
N ASP A 40 -4.30 -9.15 -1.87
CA ASP A 40 -5.22 -10.13 -2.44
C ASP A 40 -4.51 -11.43 -2.82
N LYS A 41 -3.30 -11.33 -3.38
CA LYS A 41 -2.51 -12.52 -3.72
C LYS A 41 -2.03 -13.28 -2.49
N ILE A 42 -1.63 -12.59 -1.42
CA ILE A 42 -1.18 -13.22 -0.18
C ILE A 42 -2.33 -13.82 0.63
N LYS A 43 -3.50 -13.17 0.66
CA LYS A 43 -4.71 -13.72 1.29
C LYS A 43 -5.20 -15.02 0.61
N GLN A 44 -4.97 -15.16 -0.70
CA GLN A 44 -5.29 -16.38 -1.43
C GLN A 44 -4.32 -17.52 -1.13
N ASP A 45 -3.03 -17.21 -0.99
CA ASP A 45 -1.98 -18.19 -0.72
C ASP A 45 -0.75 -17.48 -0.13
N SER A 46 -0.54 -17.65 1.17
CA SER A 46 0.57 -17.00 1.89
C SER A 46 1.94 -17.53 1.46
N ASN A 47 2.02 -18.75 0.90
CA ASN A 47 3.28 -19.32 0.42
C ASN A 47 3.84 -18.57 -0.80
N ARG A 48 3.01 -17.75 -1.47
CA ARG A 48 3.47 -16.84 -2.53
C ARG A 48 4.50 -15.82 -2.03
N ALA A 49 4.53 -15.54 -0.72
CA ALA A 49 5.51 -14.65 -0.12
C ALA A 49 6.95 -15.10 -0.41
N LEU A 50 7.23 -16.41 -0.36
CA LEU A 50 8.55 -16.97 -0.69
C LEU A 50 9.02 -16.61 -2.10
N PHE A 51 8.10 -16.43 -3.04
CA PHE A 51 8.43 -15.97 -4.39
C PHE A 51 8.47 -14.44 -4.50
N TYR A 52 7.60 -13.74 -3.78
CA TYR A 52 7.45 -12.29 -3.90
C TYR A 52 8.57 -11.49 -3.24
N ILE A 53 9.21 -12.03 -2.20
CA ILE A 53 10.40 -11.41 -1.58
C ILE A 53 11.56 -11.20 -2.56
N HIS A 54 11.58 -11.94 -3.68
CA HIS A 54 12.59 -11.78 -4.74
C HIS A 54 12.23 -10.74 -5.81
N LYS A 55 11.04 -10.11 -5.76
CA LYS A 55 10.66 -9.06 -6.73
C LYS A 55 11.64 -7.88 -6.81
N PRO A 56 12.24 -7.41 -5.69
CA PRO A 56 13.25 -6.35 -5.72
C PRO A 56 14.59 -6.80 -6.33
N GLY A 57 14.88 -8.11 -6.32
CA GLY A 57 16.14 -8.67 -6.76
C GLY A 57 16.46 -10.02 -6.12
N PRO A 58 17.58 -10.65 -6.51
CA PRO A 58 18.02 -11.91 -5.91
C PRO A 58 18.36 -11.73 -4.43
N LEU A 59 18.06 -12.75 -3.62
CA LEU A 59 18.39 -12.83 -2.21
C LEU A 59 19.37 -13.99 -1.97
N PRO A 60 20.15 -13.97 -0.87
CA PRO A 60 20.97 -15.11 -0.48
C PRO A 60 20.13 -16.40 -0.37
N GLN A 61 20.70 -17.53 -0.79
CA GLN A 61 20.06 -18.85 -0.71
C GLN A 61 20.23 -19.43 0.70
N ASP A 62 19.57 -18.80 1.67
CA ASP A 62 19.49 -19.23 3.07
C ASP A 62 18.02 -19.45 3.41
N ASP A 63 17.64 -20.72 3.59
CA ASP A 63 16.23 -21.10 3.74
C ASP A 63 15.58 -20.50 5.00
N GLU A 64 16.32 -20.40 6.11
CA GLU A 64 15.81 -19.82 7.36
C GLU A 64 15.57 -18.32 7.16
N TYR A 65 16.54 -17.61 6.58
CA TYR A 65 16.40 -16.19 6.28
C TYR A 65 15.26 -15.89 5.28
N LEU A 66 15.11 -16.71 4.24
CA LEU A 66 14.05 -16.54 3.25
C LEU A 66 12.67 -16.76 3.87
N GLN A 67 12.54 -17.72 4.80
CA GLN A 67 11.30 -17.95 5.52
C GLN A 67 10.96 -16.76 6.44
N GLU A 68 11.93 -16.26 7.21
CA GLU A 68 11.73 -15.09 8.06
C GLU A 68 11.30 -13.85 7.25
N LEU A 69 11.93 -13.63 6.09
CA LEU A 69 11.59 -12.52 5.21
C LEU A 69 10.19 -12.67 4.61
N ALA A 70 9.80 -13.88 4.22
CA ALA A 70 8.45 -14.17 3.76
C ALA A 70 7.41 -13.90 4.87
N ASP A 71 7.70 -14.30 6.10
CA ASP A 71 6.83 -14.06 7.25
C ASP A 71 6.69 -12.56 7.56
N ILE A 72 7.78 -11.79 7.46
CA ILE A 72 7.75 -10.32 7.56
C ILE A 72 6.89 -9.72 6.44
N TYR A 73 7.08 -10.17 5.20
CA TYR A 73 6.33 -9.68 4.04
C TYR A 73 4.83 -9.92 4.20
N VAL A 74 4.41 -11.10 4.66
CA VAL A 74 3.00 -11.41 4.93
C VAL A 74 2.46 -10.50 6.03
N ARG A 75 3.14 -10.40 7.18
CA ARG A 75 2.68 -9.56 8.29
C ARG A 75 2.55 -8.09 7.89
N GLY A 76 3.54 -7.55 7.18
CA GLY A 76 3.50 -6.18 6.70
C GLY A 76 2.34 -5.89 5.76
N LEU A 77 2.02 -6.81 4.84
CA LEU A 77 0.86 -6.64 3.96
C LEU A 77 -0.47 -6.72 4.73
N LEU A 78 -0.58 -7.60 5.72
CA LEU A 78 -1.79 -7.68 6.55
C LEU A 78 -1.97 -6.45 7.44
N GLU A 79 -0.88 -5.83 7.90
CA GLU A 79 -0.94 -4.56 8.62
C GLU A 79 -1.45 -3.42 7.72
N VAL A 80 -0.94 -3.34 6.49
CA VAL A 80 -1.44 -2.37 5.50
C VAL A 80 -2.90 -2.63 5.15
N ASP A 81 -3.32 -3.89 5.03
CA ASP A 81 -4.72 -4.25 4.82
C ASP A 81 -5.62 -3.74 5.95
N ASN A 82 -5.24 -4.01 7.20
CA ASN A 82 -5.97 -3.50 8.36
C ASN A 82 -6.05 -1.97 8.37
N PHE A 83 -4.95 -1.29 8.06
CA PHE A 83 -4.94 0.17 7.90
C PHE A 83 -5.96 0.63 6.85
N ILE A 84 -5.98 0.00 5.67
CA ILE A 84 -6.92 0.33 4.58
C ILE A 84 -8.37 0.11 5.02
N GLN A 85 -8.69 -1.05 5.61
CA GLN A 85 -10.06 -1.39 6.01
C GLN A 85 -10.57 -0.47 7.13
N ASN A 86 -9.74 -0.15 8.11
CA ASN A 86 -10.11 0.75 9.21
C ASN A 86 -10.41 2.16 8.69
N ASN A 87 -9.55 2.72 7.84
CA ASN A 87 -9.78 4.04 7.26
C ASN A 87 -11.03 4.07 6.35
N LEU A 88 -11.27 3.02 5.56
CA LEU A 88 -12.51 2.92 4.76
C LEU A 88 -13.77 2.88 5.63
N ALA A 89 -13.73 2.17 6.76
CA ALA A 89 -14.84 2.12 7.71
C ALA A 89 -15.08 3.49 8.38
N GLU A 90 -14.01 4.20 8.74
CA GLU A 90 -14.07 5.56 9.31
C GLU A 90 -14.60 6.57 8.28
N GLU A 91 -14.10 6.55 7.04
CA GLU A 91 -14.54 7.43 5.95
C GLU A 91 -16.01 7.15 5.58
N GLY A 92 -16.43 5.89 5.53
CA GLY A 92 -17.84 5.52 5.30
C GLY A 92 -18.77 6.03 6.39
N SER A 93 -18.39 5.87 7.68
CA SER A 93 -19.19 6.33 8.82
C SER A 93 -19.39 7.85 8.85
N ASN A 94 -18.42 8.62 8.32
CA ASN A 94 -18.51 10.08 8.24
C ASN A 94 -19.35 10.58 7.06
N ASN A 95 -19.57 9.76 6.03
CA ASN A 95 -20.37 10.13 4.85
C ASN A 95 -21.88 9.84 5.02
N ASP A 96 -22.27 9.12 6.06
CA ASP A 96 -23.66 8.79 6.40
C ASP A 96 -24.33 9.80 7.38
N LEU A 97 -23.67 10.93 7.67
CA LEU A 97 -24.14 12.07 8.49
C LEU A 97 -24.42 13.31 7.64
#